data_AF-U9SLM4-F1
#
_entry.id   AF-U9SLM4-F1
#
_cell.length_a   1.000
_cell.length_b   1.000
_cell.length_c   1.000
_cell.angle_alpha   90.00
_cell.angle_beta   90.00
_cell.angle_gamma   90.00
#
_symmetry.space_group_name_H-M   'P 1'
#
loop_
_entity.id
_entity.type
_entity.pdbx_description
1 polymer ?
#
loop_
_entity_poly.entity_id
_entity_poly.type
_entity_poly.pdbx_seq_one_letter_code
_entity_poly.pdbx_strand_id
1 'polypeptide(L)'
;MLGCIILGEENAFPVDFDTNKTIGHLKGAIKEQAGLVEPAHKLILWRVNIPENEKYEIHEGINIKEMFRDVKLSYTPRLGGIGGTMILATEGERVGTYEGINLNSPDICHREQTIQKLVEKISKVGFLLVRSPPMSGKTSLGQLLEQHLVKDPNIRVIRISLLWMGIPSGTWTFEEEFERLMSITWKKFQDECGHIRTIFIVDEVQMLYVPQGEHETASRHKGNVFWETVKRCQQISNLSIVAFAAYGYKGAWDLSSATYTIDVSPFMILPENTWSIEDVRFTEEEYKDYFLRFCSTHLKNMEDEDDINYLQEYVCNTTACHPGLVAFFMNHIRDHFSRQLKYDDTLKFDSIFLYLKSHGFMRAGFRGFAHIKNLTPEEEELCDRVFRGPINIRQSYSTSGKEKRLVRTNLLSEQDGKLDFASPYLRALYLQRRWGSTIRPIIPPQDFKSFLRGTFTNMNAEAIRNSYCVGTDGQLLERAWQMEFYQAATQVLPADIFISPDVGTYWGSSGYMDFFVGDGRSWAIELLRDGEKASDHKSRINKIYKPIRKISKEWAIIDIRHPGLPNNNPEYSADHHWINVYCQEGWKSVIIEDKDEKVEVKLMGEYL
;
A
#
# COMPACT_ATOMS: atom_id res chain seq x y z
N MET A 1 -34.32 -19.96 16.23
CA MET A 1 -34.50 -18.92 17.28
C MET A 1 -34.59 -17.58 16.56
N LEU A 2 -35.83 -17.15 16.27
CA LEU A 2 -36.11 -15.94 15.51
C LEU A 2 -36.38 -14.81 16.51
N GLY A 3 -35.44 -13.88 16.62
CA GLY A 3 -35.63 -12.65 17.40
C GLY A 3 -36.54 -11.70 16.63
N CYS A 4 -37.73 -11.43 17.15
CA CYS A 4 -38.64 -10.45 16.55
C CYS A 4 -38.83 -9.23 17.46
N ILE A 5 -39.05 -8.07 16.82
CA ILE A 5 -39.28 -6.76 17.41
C ILE A 5 -40.69 -6.28 17.04
N ILE A 6 -41.50 -5.94 18.05
CA ILE A 6 -42.87 -5.43 17.91
C ILE A 6 -42.92 -3.92 18.15
N LEU A 7 -43.80 -3.22 17.43
CA LEU A 7 -43.97 -1.79 17.56
C LEU A 7 -45.28 -1.39 18.27
N GLY A 8 -45.15 -0.63 19.36
CA GLY A 8 -46.27 -0.09 20.13
C GLY A 8 -46.84 -1.07 21.16
N GLU A 9 -47.40 -0.56 22.25
CA GLU A 9 -47.99 -1.40 23.31
C GLU A 9 -49.23 -2.17 22.83
N GLU A 10 -49.81 -1.82 21.66
CA GLU A 10 -51.09 -2.37 21.18
C GLU A 10 -51.04 -2.99 19.76
N ASN A 11 -49.97 -2.79 18.97
CA ASN A 11 -49.97 -3.15 17.53
C ASN A 11 -48.78 -4.05 17.12
N ALA A 12 -48.77 -5.30 17.58
CA ALA A 12 -47.87 -6.31 17.03
C ALA A 12 -48.29 -6.76 15.63
N PHE A 13 -47.33 -6.89 14.72
CA PHE A 13 -47.56 -7.54 13.44
C PHE A 13 -46.31 -8.33 13.01
N PRO A 14 -46.48 -9.45 12.29
CA PRO A 14 -45.37 -10.27 11.88
C PRO A 14 -44.61 -9.58 10.75
N VAL A 15 -43.30 -9.41 10.94
CA VAL A 15 -42.38 -8.97 9.89
C VAL A 15 -41.47 -10.12 9.52
N ASP A 16 -41.43 -10.46 8.23
CA ASP A 16 -40.59 -11.55 7.74
C ASP A 16 -39.12 -11.18 7.87
N PHE A 17 -38.48 -11.75 8.89
CA PHE A 17 -37.07 -11.56 9.20
C PHE A 17 -36.34 -12.89 9.05
N ASP A 18 -35.31 -12.92 8.23
CA ASP A 18 -34.37 -14.04 8.12
C ASP A 18 -32.98 -13.59 8.61
N THR A 19 -32.06 -14.53 8.82
CA THR A 19 -30.71 -14.25 9.34
C THR A 19 -29.86 -13.34 8.43
N ASN A 20 -30.30 -13.09 7.20
CA ASN A 20 -29.60 -12.27 6.22
C ASN A 20 -30.14 -10.83 6.18
N LYS A 21 -31.25 -10.53 6.86
CA LYS A 21 -31.84 -9.18 6.93
C LYS A 21 -31.25 -8.35 8.07
N THR A 22 -31.07 -7.06 7.85
CA THR A 22 -30.53 -6.12 8.86
C THR A 22 -31.66 -5.49 9.66
N ILE A 23 -31.36 -4.97 10.86
CA ILE A 23 -32.32 -4.21 11.67
C ILE A 23 -32.85 -2.97 10.91
N GLY A 24 -32.07 -2.39 9.99
CA GLY A 24 -32.54 -1.32 9.10
C GLY A 24 -33.60 -1.78 8.10
N HIS A 25 -33.40 -2.93 7.45
CA HIS A 25 -34.42 -3.56 6.59
C HIS A 25 -35.70 -3.88 7.38
N LEU A 26 -35.54 -4.36 8.61
CA LEU A 26 -36.65 -4.62 9.52
C LEU A 26 -37.41 -3.34 9.87
N LYS A 27 -36.73 -2.25 10.23
CA LYS A 27 -37.37 -0.96 10.52
C LYS A 27 -38.09 -0.36 9.31
N GLY A 28 -37.55 -0.55 8.10
CA GLY A 28 -38.20 -0.17 6.85
C GLY A 28 -39.49 -0.95 6.61
N ALA A 29 -39.43 -2.28 6.72
CA ALA A 29 -40.60 -3.15 6.59
C ALA A 29 -41.67 -2.86 7.68
N ILE A 30 -41.23 -2.61 8.92
CA ILE A 30 -42.11 -2.18 10.02
C ILE A 30 -42.85 -0.88 9.64
N LYS A 31 -42.15 0.10 9.08
CA LYS A 31 -42.76 1.39 8.69
C LYS A 31 -43.81 1.20 7.57
N GLU A 32 -43.46 0.41 6.55
CA GLU A 32 -44.33 0.14 5.41
C GLU A 32 -45.60 -0.59 5.83
N GLN A 33 -45.46 -1.58 6.71
CA GLN A 33 -46.56 -2.43 7.16
C GLN A 33 -47.41 -1.78 8.26
N ALA A 34 -46.85 -0.89 9.09
CA ALA A 34 -47.56 -0.17 10.16
C ALA A 34 -48.06 1.23 9.76
N GLY A 35 -47.76 1.71 8.55
CA GLY A 35 -48.17 3.04 8.09
C GLY A 35 -47.62 4.21 8.93
N LEU A 36 -46.46 4.03 9.58
CA LEU A 36 -45.92 5.02 10.53
C LEU A 36 -45.32 6.23 9.82
N VAL A 37 -45.65 7.42 10.32
CA VAL A 37 -45.06 8.69 9.85
C VAL A 37 -43.69 8.93 10.52
N GLU A 38 -43.43 8.33 11.68
CA GLU A 38 -42.20 8.53 12.42
C GLU A 38 -40.95 7.97 11.68
N PRO A 39 -39.79 8.62 11.84
CA PRO A 39 -38.54 8.09 11.30
C PRO A 39 -38.18 6.73 11.92
N ALA A 40 -37.71 5.79 11.09
CA ALA A 40 -37.27 4.44 11.48
C ALA A 40 -36.30 4.40 12.69
N HIS A 41 -35.49 5.44 12.87
CA HIS A 41 -34.55 5.53 13.99
C HIS A 41 -35.22 5.80 15.35
N LYS A 42 -36.46 6.32 15.39
CA LYS A 42 -37.22 6.58 16.64
C LYS A 42 -37.98 5.37 17.18
N LEU A 43 -38.07 4.30 16.38
CA LEU A 43 -38.77 3.08 16.75
C LEU A 43 -38.07 2.38 17.91
N ILE A 44 -38.82 2.08 18.98
CA ILE A 44 -38.33 1.31 20.12
C ILE A 44 -38.29 -0.16 19.73
N LEU A 45 -37.14 -0.81 19.95
CA LEU A 45 -36.94 -2.21 19.58
C LEU A 45 -36.90 -3.11 20.82
N TRP A 46 -37.58 -4.24 20.73
CA TRP A 46 -37.71 -5.24 21.78
C TRP A 46 -37.12 -6.56 21.32
N ARG A 47 -36.30 -7.21 22.15
CA ARG A 47 -35.90 -8.59 21.88
C ARG A 47 -36.96 -9.52 22.47
N VAL A 48 -37.60 -10.29 21.61
CA VAL A 48 -38.55 -11.34 22.00
C VAL A 48 -38.05 -12.67 21.45
N ASN A 49 -37.93 -13.69 22.31
CA ASN A 49 -37.57 -15.05 21.88
C ASN A 49 -38.86 -15.79 21.50
N ILE A 50 -39.17 -15.81 20.21
CA ILE A 50 -40.36 -16.50 19.70
C ILE A 50 -39.92 -17.87 19.17
N PRO A 51 -40.46 -18.99 19.70
CA PRO A 51 -40.26 -20.32 19.13
C PRO A 51 -40.73 -20.37 17.66
N GLU A 52 -40.02 -21.10 16.82
CA GLU A 52 -40.30 -21.15 15.38
C GLU A 52 -41.72 -21.68 15.07
N ASN A 53 -42.18 -22.59 15.92
CA ASN A 53 -43.53 -23.17 15.95
C ASN A 53 -44.58 -22.26 16.59
N GLU A 54 -44.27 -21.00 16.90
CA GLU A 54 -45.23 -20.04 17.50
C GLU A 54 -45.30 -18.75 16.66
N LYS A 55 -44.57 -18.67 15.55
CA LYS A 55 -44.52 -17.50 14.65
C LYS A 55 -45.91 -17.15 14.05
N TYR A 56 -46.74 -18.16 13.79
CA TYR A 56 -48.09 -17.98 13.24
C TYR A 56 -49.11 -17.44 14.26
N GLU A 57 -48.74 -17.38 15.53
CA GLU A 57 -49.58 -16.81 16.59
C GLU A 57 -49.42 -15.29 16.67
N ILE A 58 -48.54 -14.67 15.87
CA ILE A 58 -48.34 -13.22 15.83
C ILE A 58 -49.28 -12.58 14.81
N HIS A 59 -50.26 -11.82 15.28
CA HIS A 59 -51.17 -11.03 14.43
C HIS A 59 -51.50 -9.67 15.06
N GLU A 60 -52.10 -8.80 14.26
CA GLU A 60 -52.55 -7.46 14.68
C GLU A 60 -53.41 -7.54 15.96
N GLY A 61 -53.15 -6.66 16.91
CA GLY A 61 -53.85 -6.59 18.20
C GLY A 61 -53.32 -7.50 19.33
N ILE A 62 -52.27 -8.31 19.10
CA ILE A 62 -51.64 -9.09 20.18
C ILE A 62 -50.63 -8.25 20.95
N ASN A 63 -50.75 -8.25 22.28
CA ASN A 63 -49.73 -7.71 23.16
C ASN A 63 -48.58 -8.71 23.36
N ILE A 64 -47.60 -8.70 22.45
CA ILE A 64 -46.47 -9.63 22.49
C ILE A 64 -45.60 -9.46 23.75
N LYS A 65 -45.65 -8.27 24.38
CA LYS A 65 -45.02 -7.98 25.67
C LYS A 65 -45.46 -8.97 26.75
N GLU A 66 -46.77 -9.24 26.83
CA GLU A 66 -47.34 -10.16 27.82
C GLU A 66 -47.13 -11.63 27.46
N MET A 67 -47.21 -11.96 26.17
CA MET A 67 -47.23 -13.35 25.71
C MET A 67 -45.85 -14.03 25.78
N PHE A 68 -44.78 -13.33 25.40
CA PHE A 68 -43.48 -13.97 25.17
C PHE A 68 -42.34 -13.50 26.09
N ARG A 69 -42.63 -12.59 27.03
CA ARG A 69 -41.66 -11.91 27.91
C ARG A 69 -40.57 -11.17 27.12
N ASP A 70 -40.65 -9.85 27.17
CA ASP A 70 -39.83 -8.91 26.43
C ASP A 70 -38.59 -8.44 27.21
N VAL A 71 -37.53 -8.06 26.48
CA VAL A 71 -36.46 -7.22 27.02
C VAL A 71 -36.27 -6.01 26.10
N LYS A 72 -36.51 -4.81 26.63
CA LYS A 72 -36.21 -3.55 25.93
C LYS A 72 -34.71 -3.53 25.66
N LEU A 73 -34.31 -3.28 24.41
CA LEU A 73 -32.89 -3.02 24.15
C LEU A 73 -32.51 -1.73 24.87
N SER A 74 -31.59 -1.84 25.82
CA SER A 74 -31.01 -0.71 26.56
C SER A 74 -29.93 0.03 25.77
N TYR A 75 -29.77 -0.31 24.49
CA TYR A 75 -28.77 0.25 23.60
C TYR A 75 -29.30 0.41 22.17
N THR A 76 -28.66 1.30 21.41
CA THR A 76 -28.92 1.56 20.00
C THR A 76 -28.25 0.49 19.14
N PRO A 77 -29.00 -0.32 18.38
CA PRO A 77 -28.44 -1.37 17.53
C PRO A 77 -27.92 -0.82 16.19
N ARG A 78 -27.27 -1.68 15.40
CA ARG A 78 -26.81 -1.35 14.03
C ARG A 78 -27.98 -0.89 13.16
N LEU A 79 -27.80 0.21 12.42
CA LEU A 79 -28.86 0.93 11.70
C LEU A 79 -29.06 0.48 10.23
N GLY A 80 -28.32 -0.55 9.80
CA GLY A 80 -28.47 -1.20 8.49
C GLY A 80 -27.74 -0.53 7.32
N GLY A 81 -27.30 0.72 7.48
CA GLY A 81 -26.40 1.37 6.53
C GLY A 81 -24.94 0.91 6.65
N ILE A 82 -24.06 1.51 5.85
CA ILE A 82 -22.62 1.20 5.82
C ILE A 82 -22.06 1.32 7.23
N GLY A 83 -21.31 0.31 7.68
CA GLY A 83 -20.70 0.34 9.01
C GLY A 83 -21.69 0.15 10.17
N GLY A 84 -22.97 -0.07 9.89
CA GLY A 84 -24.03 -0.03 10.89
C GLY A 84 -24.55 1.38 11.20
N THR A 85 -24.26 2.36 10.34
CA THR A 85 -24.71 3.76 10.43
C THR A 85 -26.02 4.00 9.64
N MET A 86 -26.46 5.26 9.58
CA MET A 86 -27.57 5.70 8.72
C MET A 86 -27.19 5.90 7.24
N ILE A 87 -25.91 5.86 6.87
CA ILE A 87 -25.48 6.08 5.47
C ILE A 87 -25.88 4.90 4.60
N LEU A 88 -26.64 5.16 3.54
CA LEU A 88 -26.98 4.16 2.54
C LEU A 88 -25.82 3.91 1.56
N ALA A 89 -25.71 2.69 1.04
CA ALA A 89 -24.68 2.32 0.06
C ALA A 89 -24.66 3.24 -1.18
N THR A 90 -25.83 3.66 -1.66
CA THR A 90 -26.01 4.54 -2.83
C THR A 90 -25.64 6.00 -2.58
N GLU A 91 -25.64 6.46 -1.33
CA GLU A 91 -25.15 7.79 -0.95
C GLU A 91 -23.63 7.80 -0.71
N GLY A 92 -23.08 6.67 -0.29
CA GLY A 92 -21.63 6.46 -0.18
C GLY A 92 -20.88 6.56 -1.51
N GLU A 93 -21.53 6.25 -2.64
CA GLU A 93 -20.95 6.47 -3.98
C GLU A 93 -20.89 7.95 -4.39
N ARG A 94 -21.78 8.80 -3.85
CA ARG A 94 -21.80 10.25 -4.10
C ARG A 94 -20.79 11.02 -3.26
N VAL A 95 -20.38 10.47 -2.11
CA VAL A 95 -19.19 10.91 -1.37
C VAL A 95 -17.99 10.34 -2.11
N GLY A 96 -17.63 10.98 -3.23
CA GLY A 96 -16.70 10.45 -4.23
C GLY A 96 -15.48 9.75 -3.63
N THR A 97 -15.20 8.56 -4.17
CA THR A 97 -14.10 7.63 -3.82
C THR A 97 -14.38 6.71 -2.63
N TYR A 98 -15.06 5.59 -2.86
CA TYR A 98 -15.05 4.49 -1.90
C TYR A 98 -13.63 3.91 -1.79
N GLU A 99 -12.88 4.37 -0.80
CA GLU A 99 -11.66 3.75 -0.33
C GLU A 99 -12.04 2.45 0.40
N GLY A 100 -11.71 1.30 -0.17
CA GLY A 100 -12.09 0.01 0.40
C GLY A 100 -12.18 -1.10 -0.64
N ILE A 101 -12.68 -2.26 -0.23
CA ILE A 101 -12.89 -3.43 -1.09
C ILE A 101 -14.38 -3.75 -1.25
N ASN A 102 -14.72 -4.38 -2.37
CA ASN A 102 -16.03 -4.99 -2.54
C ASN A 102 -16.05 -6.35 -1.83
N LEU A 103 -16.81 -6.44 -0.73
CA LEU A 103 -16.92 -7.67 0.07
C LEU A 103 -17.59 -8.84 -0.67
N ASN A 104 -18.27 -8.57 -1.77
CA ASN A 104 -18.92 -9.58 -2.62
C ASN A 104 -18.07 -9.96 -3.83
N SER A 105 -16.86 -9.42 -3.95
CA SER A 105 -15.98 -9.73 -5.08
C SER A 105 -15.51 -11.18 -5.01
N PRO A 106 -15.53 -11.94 -6.12
CA PRO A 106 -15.06 -13.33 -6.12
C PRO A 106 -13.55 -13.46 -5.85
N ASP A 107 -12.79 -12.39 -6.10
CA ASP A 107 -11.35 -12.32 -5.88
C ASP A 107 -10.94 -11.84 -4.48
N ILE A 108 -11.89 -11.73 -3.53
CA ILE A 108 -11.60 -11.23 -2.19
C ILE A 108 -10.70 -12.19 -1.39
N CYS A 109 -9.63 -11.63 -0.82
CA CYS A 109 -8.87 -12.26 0.27
C CYS A 109 -9.41 -11.74 1.61
N HIS A 110 -9.86 -12.65 2.47
CA HIS A 110 -10.50 -12.29 3.73
C HIS A 110 -9.51 -12.06 4.90
N ARG A 111 -8.21 -12.36 4.69
CA ARG A 111 -7.12 -12.07 5.63
C ARG A 111 -7.31 -12.64 7.04
N GLU A 112 -7.81 -13.87 7.13
CA GLU A 112 -8.23 -14.54 8.36
C GLU A 112 -7.17 -14.52 9.45
N GLN A 113 -5.90 -14.75 9.08
CA GLN A 113 -4.79 -14.76 10.03
C GLN A 113 -4.58 -13.38 10.66
N THR A 114 -4.54 -12.32 9.85
CA THR A 114 -4.41 -10.94 10.36
C THR A 114 -5.64 -10.52 11.15
N ILE A 115 -6.84 -10.87 10.69
CA ILE A 115 -8.09 -10.58 11.40
C ILE A 115 -8.13 -11.25 12.76
N GLN A 116 -7.73 -12.53 12.86
CA GLN A 116 -7.70 -13.23 14.15
C GLN A 116 -6.72 -12.57 15.12
N LYS A 117 -5.50 -12.24 14.66
CA LYS A 117 -4.52 -11.49 15.46
C LYS A 117 -5.07 -10.15 15.92
N LEU A 118 -5.81 -9.46 15.06
CA LEU A 118 -6.42 -8.16 15.36
C LEU A 118 -7.49 -8.29 16.44
N VAL A 119 -8.39 -9.26 16.32
CA VAL A 119 -9.45 -9.54 17.32
C VAL A 119 -8.85 -9.89 18.68
N GLU A 120 -7.86 -10.79 18.71
CA GLU A 120 -7.14 -11.15 19.92
C GLU A 120 -6.47 -9.93 20.56
N LYS A 121 -5.85 -9.07 19.74
CA LYS A 121 -5.19 -7.85 20.22
C LYS A 121 -6.19 -6.90 20.88
N ILE A 122 -7.29 -6.60 20.20
CA ILE A 122 -8.33 -5.66 20.67
C ILE A 122 -8.90 -6.13 22.02
N SER A 123 -9.13 -7.44 22.17
CA SER A 123 -9.64 -8.02 23.42
C SER A 123 -8.74 -7.79 24.64
N LYS A 124 -7.45 -7.53 24.43
CA LYS A 124 -6.45 -7.33 25.49
C LYS A 124 -6.26 -5.85 25.86
N VAL A 125 -6.40 -4.94 24.90
CA VAL A 125 -5.92 -3.54 25.06
C VAL A 125 -7.04 -2.50 25.19
N GLY A 126 -8.27 -2.81 24.79
CA GLY A 126 -9.40 -1.88 24.80
C GLY A 126 -9.31 -0.73 23.78
N PHE A 127 -8.11 -0.22 23.47
CA PHE A 127 -7.86 0.71 22.38
C PHE A 127 -6.65 0.27 21.57
N LEU A 128 -6.82 0.15 20.26
CA LEU A 128 -5.76 -0.18 19.32
C LEU A 128 -5.70 0.85 18.20
N LEU A 129 -4.54 1.47 18.00
CA LEU A 129 -4.26 2.35 16.87
C LEU A 129 -3.52 1.57 15.77
N VAL A 130 -4.15 1.35 14.63
CA VAL A 130 -3.51 0.79 13.43
C VAL A 130 -3.05 1.94 12.55
N ARG A 131 -1.75 2.20 12.52
CA ARG A 131 -1.16 3.36 11.83
C ARG A 131 -0.17 2.93 10.78
N SER A 132 -0.45 3.29 9.53
CA SER A 132 0.40 2.98 8.38
C SER A 132 0.16 3.97 7.24
N PRO A 133 1.05 4.08 6.25
CA PRO A 133 0.90 5.06 5.17
C PRO A 133 -0.36 4.78 4.32
N PRO A 134 -0.84 5.73 3.50
CA PRO A 134 -1.93 5.49 2.56
C PRO A 134 -1.70 4.29 1.64
N MET A 135 -2.78 3.70 1.15
CA MET A 135 -2.79 2.48 0.32
C MET A 135 -2.27 1.21 1.01
N SER A 136 -2.00 1.22 2.31
CA SER A 136 -1.56 0.02 3.04
C SER A 136 -2.64 -1.04 3.25
N GLY A 137 -3.91 -0.75 2.94
CA GLY A 137 -5.04 -1.67 3.18
C GLY A 137 -5.69 -1.53 4.56
N LYS A 138 -5.53 -0.38 5.23
CA LYS A 138 -6.21 -0.08 6.51
C LYS A 138 -7.73 -0.15 6.39
N THR A 139 -8.31 0.58 5.43
CA THR A 139 -9.76 0.63 5.26
C THR A 139 -10.35 -0.74 4.91
N SER A 140 -9.68 -1.49 4.04
CA SER A 140 -10.08 -2.87 3.71
C SER A 140 -9.97 -3.80 4.92
N LEU A 141 -8.90 -3.67 5.73
CA LEU A 141 -8.77 -4.41 6.99
C LEU A 141 -9.89 -4.07 7.99
N GLY A 142 -10.28 -2.79 8.08
CA GLY A 142 -11.42 -2.36 8.89
C GLY A 142 -12.76 -2.94 8.43
N GLN A 143 -12.97 -3.07 7.11
CA GLN A 143 -14.16 -3.71 6.53
C GLN A 143 -14.20 -5.22 6.80
N LEU A 144 -13.07 -5.91 6.64
CA LEU A 144 -12.95 -7.33 6.93
C LEU A 144 -13.13 -7.62 8.43
N LEU A 145 -12.58 -6.77 9.30
CA LEU A 145 -12.79 -6.86 10.75
C LEU A 145 -14.27 -6.68 11.11
N GLU A 146 -14.94 -5.70 10.50
CA GLU A 146 -16.39 -5.53 10.65
C GLU A 146 -17.13 -6.82 10.26
N GLN A 147 -16.87 -7.35 9.05
CA GLN A 147 -17.52 -8.56 8.53
C GLN A 147 -17.30 -9.79 9.43
N HIS A 148 -16.13 -9.90 10.05
CA HIS A 148 -15.84 -10.98 11.00
C HIS A 148 -16.62 -10.81 12.31
N LEU A 149 -16.58 -9.61 12.90
CA LEU A 149 -17.15 -9.36 14.23
C LEU A 149 -18.68 -9.34 14.24
N VAL A 150 -19.35 -8.89 13.17
CA VAL A 150 -20.83 -8.82 13.13
C VAL A 150 -21.51 -10.18 13.23
N LYS A 151 -20.75 -11.28 13.09
CA LYS A 151 -21.24 -12.66 13.25
C LYS A 151 -21.51 -13.02 14.72
N ASP A 152 -20.91 -12.32 15.68
CA ASP A 152 -21.17 -12.55 17.10
C ASP A 152 -22.35 -11.67 17.58
N PRO A 153 -23.50 -12.27 17.95
CA PRO A 153 -24.68 -11.52 18.36
C PRO A 153 -24.54 -10.85 19.74
N ASN A 154 -23.47 -11.16 20.50
CA ASN A 154 -23.24 -10.60 21.84
C ASN A 154 -22.43 -9.30 21.81
N ILE A 155 -21.98 -8.87 20.62
CA ILE A 155 -21.22 -7.65 20.46
C ILE A 155 -21.92 -6.67 19.53
N ARG A 156 -21.93 -5.40 19.92
CA ARG A 156 -22.31 -4.30 19.05
C ARG A 156 -21.08 -3.85 18.27
N VAL A 157 -21.06 -4.09 16.97
CA VAL A 157 -19.99 -3.60 16.08
C VAL A 157 -20.50 -2.36 15.36
N ILE A 158 -19.76 -1.26 15.40
CA ILE A 158 -20.02 -0.05 14.60
C ILE A 158 -18.74 0.34 13.88
N ARG A 159 -18.81 0.63 12.59
CA ARG A 159 -17.71 1.20 11.81
C ARG A 159 -18.09 2.56 11.27
N ILE A 160 -17.22 3.54 11.43
CA ILE A 160 -17.32 4.84 10.78
C ILE A 160 -16.01 5.18 10.07
N SER A 161 -16.08 6.06 9.07
CA SER A 161 -14.90 6.79 8.58
C SER A 161 -15.12 8.27 8.85
N LEU A 162 -14.07 8.97 9.29
CA LEU A 162 -14.15 10.41 9.48
C LEU A 162 -14.29 11.19 8.16
N LEU A 163 -14.02 10.56 7.02
CA LEU A 163 -14.35 11.12 5.70
C LEU A 163 -15.86 11.17 5.44
N TRP A 164 -16.67 10.38 6.18
CA TRP A 164 -18.12 10.40 6.07
C TRP A 164 -18.77 11.53 6.90
N MET A 165 -18.01 12.13 7.81
CA MET A 165 -18.46 13.19 8.71
C MET A 165 -18.40 14.56 8.03
N GLY A 166 -17.56 14.75 7.02
CA GLY A 166 -17.54 16.00 6.29
C GLY A 166 -16.26 16.18 5.49
N ILE A 167 -16.19 17.30 4.76
CA ILE A 167 -14.98 17.65 4.02
C ILE A 167 -13.87 17.94 5.04
N PRO A 168 -12.64 17.43 4.83
CA PRO A 168 -11.54 17.62 5.76
C PRO A 168 -11.16 19.07 6.12
N SER A 169 -11.42 20.02 5.22
CA SER A 169 -11.21 21.45 5.43
C SER A 169 -12.45 22.18 5.92
N GLY A 170 -13.59 21.50 6.06
CA GLY A 170 -14.86 22.08 6.46
C GLY A 170 -14.96 22.38 7.96
N THR A 171 -15.96 23.18 8.32
CA THR A 171 -16.32 23.49 9.70
C THR A 171 -17.39 22.50 10.18
N TRP A 172 -16.94 21.45 10.87
CA TRP A 172 -17.81 20.46 11.54
C TRP A 172 -17.14 19.98 12.82
N THR A 173 -17.94 19.44 13.74
CA THR A 173 -17.45 18.84 14.99
C THR A 173 -17.76 17.34 15.04
N PHE A 174 -16.91 16.58 15.74
CA PHE A 174 -17.09 15.13 15.87
C PHE A 174 -18.46 14.75 16.45
N GLU A 175 -18.94 15.45 17.47
CA GLU A 175 -20.22 15.10 18.13
C GLU A 175 -21.43 15.33 17.23
N GLU A 176 -21.48 16.47 16.53
CA GLU A 176 -22.57 16.81 15.61
C GLU A 176 -22.67 15.77 14.48
N GLU A 177 -21.52 15.42 13.88
CA GLU A 177 -21.49 14.49 12.77
C GLU A 177 -21.67 13.04 13.22
N PHE A 178 -21.18 12.68 14.41
CA PHE A 178 -21.49 11.38 15.00
C PHE A 178 -23.00 11.24 15.24
N GLU A 179 -23.65 12.26 15.80
CA GLU A 179 -25.10 12.26 16.00
C GLU A 179 -25.86 12.18 14.68
N ARG A 180 -25.39 12.87 13.63
CA ARG A 180 -25.99 12.74 12.28
C ARG A 180 -25.86 11.31 11.73
N LEU A 181 -24.70 10.68 11.86
CA LEU A 181 -24.42 9.34 11.33
C LEU A 181 -25.14 8.24 12.12
N MET A 182 -25.26 8.40 13.43
CA MET A 182 -25.73 7.37 14.35
C MET A 182 -27.13 7.63 14.92
N SER A 183 -27.69 8.82 14.71
CA SER A 183 -28.96 9.26 15.33
C SER A 183 -28.96 9.12 16.86
N ILE A 184 -27.78 9.24 17.48
CA ILE A 184 -27.56 9.19 18.92
C ILE A 184 -26.36 10.06 19.28
N THR A 185 -26.46 10.80 20.38
CA THR A 185 -25.34 11.63 20.87
C THR A 185 -24.15 10.77 21.29
N TRP A 186 -22.93 11.31 21.15
CA TRP A 186 -21.71 10.61 21.57
C TRP A 186 -21.73 10.20 23.04
N LYS A 187 -22.28 11.07 23.91
CA LYS A 187 -22.45 10.77 25.35
C LYS A 187 -23.37 9.57 25.57
N LYS A 188 -24.57 9.57 24.96
CA LYS A 188 -25.52 8.47 25.14
C LYS A 188 -24.98 7.16 24.56
N PHE A 189 -24.25 7.21 23.45
CA PHE A 189 -23.58 6.03 22.90
C PHE A 189 -22.59 5.39 23.88
N GLN A 190 -21.81 6.22 24.58
CA GLN A 190 -20.89 5.77 25.63
C GLN A 190 -21.65 5.17 26.83
N ASP A 191 -22.74 5.79 27.26
CA ASP A 191 -23.57 5.28 28.36
C ASP A 191 -24.12 3.88 28.03
N GLU A 192 -24.58 3.67 26.79
CA GLU A 192 -25.09 2.39 26.30
C GLU A 192 -24.03 1.28 26.28
N CYS A 193 -22.75 1.61 26.16
CA CYS A 193 -21.68 0.61 26.25
C CYS A 193 -21.66 -0.07 27.63
N GLY A 194 -22.19 0.54 28.69
CA GLY A 194 -22.38 -0.11 29.98
C GLY A 194 -23.30 -1.35 29.92
N HIS A 195 -24.17 -1.42 28.91
CA HIS A 195 -25.16 -2.50 28.75
C HIS A 195 -24.81 -3.52 27.67
N ILE A 196 -23.91 -3.18 26.74
CA ILE A 196 -23.52 -4.05 25.64
C ILE A 196 -22.04 -3.88 25.32
N ARG A 197 -21.34 -5.02 25.16
CA ARG A 197 -19.97 -5.00 24.66
C ARG A 197 -19.97 -4.40 23.26
N THR A 198 -19.23 -3.32 23.07
CA THR A 198 -19.21 -2.55 21.83
C THR A 198 -17.79 -2.53 21.26
N ILE A 199 -17.64 -2.87 19.99
CA ILE A 199 -16.40 -2.66 19.23
C ILE A 199 -16.67 -1.54 18.22
N PHE A 200 -15.95 -0.43 18.37
CA PHE A 200 -16.07 0.75 17.55
C PHE A 200 -14.84 0.90 16.65
N ILE A 201 -15.05 0.72 15.35
CA ILE A 201 -14.02 0.80 14.32
C ILE A 201 -14.08 2.20 13.71
N VAL A 202 -12.99 2.96 13.80
CA VAL A 202 -12.93 4.34 13.31
C VAL A 202 -11.82 4.44 12.29
N ASP A 203 -12.20 4.71 11.04
CA ASP A 203 -11.25 4.93 9.96
C ASP A 203 -10.91 6.42 9.80
N GLU A 204 -9.70 6.69 9.33
CA GLU A 204 -9.16 8.03 9.10
C GLU A 204 -9.08 8.91 10.37
N VAL A 205 -8.80 8.30 11.54
CA VAL A 205 -8.80 8.98 12.86
C VAL A 205 -7.81 10.17 12.94
N GLN A 206 -6.79 10.22 12.08
CA GLN A 206 -5.84 11.33 12.02
C GLN A 206 -6.51 12.67 11.71
N MET A 207 -7.74 12.66 11.20
CA MET A 207 -8.59 13.84 11.06
C MET A 207 -8.87 14.55 12.38
N LEU A 208 -8.72 13.87 13.53
CA LEU A 208 -8.91 14.42 14.87
C LEU A 208 -7.58 14.72 15.58
N TYR A 209 -6.44 14.61 14.91
CA TYR A 209 -5.14 14.89 15.52
C TYR A 209 -4.99 16.39 15.86
N VAL A 210 -3.92 16.68 16.61
CA VAL A 210 -3.48 18.03 16.98
C VAL A 210 -2.23 18.40 16.20
N PRO A 211 -2.05 19.67 15.80
CA PRO A 211 -0.76 20.13 15.31
C PRO A 211 0.32 19.88 16.38
N GLN A 212 1.48 19.37 15.96
CA GLN A 212 2.57 19.06 16.88
C GLN A 212 3.00 20.31 17.68
N GLY A 213 3.07 20.16 19.01
CA GLY A 213 3.42 21.24 19.93
C GLY A 213 2.20 21.96 20.53
N GLU A 214 1.00 21.70 20.03
CA GLU A 214 -0.24 22.26 20.55
C GLU A 214 -0.87 21.40 21.65
N HIS A 215 -1.75 22.02 22.43
CA HIS A 215 -2.52 21.36 23.49
C HIS A 215 -3.63 20.45 22.93
N GLU A 216 -4.09 19.46 23.70
CA GLU A 216 -5.15 18.51 23.29
C GLU A 216 -6.46 19.20 22.85
N THR A 217 -6.76 20.37 23.40
CA THR A 217 -7.91 21.22 23.05
C THR A 217 -7.84 21.80 21.64
N ALA A 218 -6.65 21.79 21.01
CA ALA A 218 -6.46 22.17 19.61
C ALA A 218 -6.79 21.02 18.64
N SER A 219 -7.35 19.91 19.15
CA SER A 219 -7.75 18.77 18.32
C SER A 219 -8.72 19.22 17.24
N ARG A 220 -8.41 18.84 16.00
CA ARG A 220 -9.24 19.20 14.85
C ARG A 220 -10.67 18.67 15.03
N HIS A 221 -11.63 19.43 14.49
CA HIS A 221 -13.05 19.11 14.57
C HIS A 221 -13.56 18.88 16.01
N LYS A 222 -12.95 19.55 17.00
CA LYS A 222 -13.20 19.34 18.43
C LYS A 222 -13.09 17.86 18.83
N GLY A 223 -12.14 17.14 18.22
CA GLY A 223 -11.95 15.71 18.42
C GLY A 223 -11.42 15.32 19.81
N ASN A 224 -11.10 16.29 20.68
CA ASN A 224 -10.65 16.01 22.06
C ASN A 224 -11.66 15.13 22.82
N VAL A 225 -12.96 15.32 22.56
CA VAL A 225 -14.04 14.51 23.14
C VAL A 225 -13.96 13.02 22.78
N PHE A 226 -13.45 12.68 21.58
CA PHE A 226 -13.18 11.30 21.19
C PHE A 226 -11.94 10.76 21.92
N TRP A 227 -10.87 11.56 21.96
CA TRP A 227 -9.61 11.15 22.57
C TRP A 227 -9.71 11.00 24.10
N GLU A 228 -10.56 11.77 24.77
CA GLU A 228 -10.88 11.58 26.20
C GLU A 228 -11.52 10.21 26.46
N THR A 229 -12.35 9.71 25.54
CA THR A 229 -12.94 8.36 25.63
C THR A 229 -11.88 7.27 25.53
N VAL A 230 -10.80 7.46 24.77
CA VAL A 230 -9.70 6.49 24.66
C VAL A 230 -9.08 6.16 26.01
N LYS A 231 -8.87 7.17 26.88
CA LYS A 231 -8.38 6.96 28.25
C LYS A 231 -9.33 6.08 29.07
N ARG A 232 -10.65 6.25 28.90
CA ARG A 232 -11.67 5.44 29.58
C ARG A 232 -11.67 3.99 29.09
N CYS A 233 -11.48 3.78 27.79
CA CYS A 233 -11.42 2.45 27.18
C CYS A 233 -10.32 1.55 27.78
N GLN A 234 -9.22 2.15 28.22
CA GLN A 234 -8.06 1.43 28.77
C GLN A 234 -8.22 1.01 30.24
N GLN A 235 -9.18 1.57 30.99
CA GLN A 235 -9.25 1.40 32.45
C GLN A 235 -10.20 0.28 32.90
N ILE A 236 -11.46 0.30 32.44
CA ILE A 236 -12.46 -0.80 32.49
C ILE A 236 -13.62 -0.26 31.65
N SER A 237 -13.79 -0.76 30.44
CA SER A 237 -14.96 -0.41 29.65
C SER A 237 -15.36 -1.56 28.74
N ASN A 238 -16.67 -1.71 28.56
CA ASN A 238 -17.25 -2.59 27.55
C ASN A 238 -17.08 -2.02 26.13
N LEU A 239 -16.45 -0.85 25.97
CA LEU A 239 -16.14 -0.22 24.69
C LEU A 239 -14.69 -0.52 24.30
N SER A 240 -14.50 -1.22 23.20
CA SER A 240 -13.20 -1.34 22.54
C SER A 240 -13.16 -0.51 21.27
N ILE A 241 -12.06 0.19 21.01
CA ILE A 241 -11.89 1.04 19.83
C ILE A 241 -10.72 0.54 18.99
N VAL A 242 -10.96 0.42 17.68
CA VAL A 242 -9.94 0.15 16.67
C VAL A 242 -9.86 1.37 15.77
N ALA A 243 -8.80 2.14 15.90
CA ALA A 243 -8.63 3.37 15.15
C ALA A 243 -7.62 3.15 14.03
N PHE A 244 -8.02 3.38 12.79
CA PHE A 244 -7.12 3.35 11.64
C PHE A 244 -6.67 4.75 11.29
N ALA A 245 -5.37 4.92 11.07
CA ALA A 245 -4.80 6.23 10.80
C ALA A 245 -3.70 6.20 9.73
N ALA A 246 -3.67 7.22 8.87
CA ALA A 246 -2.48 7.57 8.13
C ALA A 246 -1.46 8.27 9.05
N TYR A 247 -0.18 8.23 8.67
CA TYR A 247 0.82 9.01 9.39
C TYR A 247 0.76 10.50 9.01
N GLY A 248 0.81 11.37 10.03
CA GLY A 248 1.23 12.78 9.89
C GLY A 248 0.37 13.63 8.95
N TYR A 249 -0.96 13.57 9.10
CA TYR A 249 -1.89 14.40 8.34
C TYR A 249 -1.52 15.90 8.37
N LYS A 250 -1.88 16.61 7.29
CA LYS A 250 -1.48 17.99 6.95
C LYS A 250 0.04 18.26 6.87
N GLY A 251 0.87 17.98 7.86
CA GLY A 251 2.31 18.25 7.73
C GLY A 251 3.09 17.31 6.78
N ALA A 252 2.63 16.08 6.55
CA ALA A 252 3.23 15.18 5.56
C ALA A 252 2.56 15.24 4.17
N TRP A 253 1.33 15.77 4.09
CA TRP A 253 0.46 15.65 2.90
C TRP A 253 -0.08 16.98 2.36
N ASP A 254 -0.11 18.05 3.16
CA ASP A 254 -0.53 19.40 2.77
C ASP A 254 0.72 20.26 2.50
N LEU A 255 0.94 20.55 1.22
CA LEU A 255 2.09 21.32 0.73
C LEU A 255 1.79 22.83 0.67
N SER A 256 0.59 23.26 1.06
CA SER A 256 0.17 24.66 0.95
C SER A 256 0.66 25.53 2.11
N SER A 257 1.09 24.93 3.23
CA SER A 257 1.61 25.65 4.39
C SER A 257 3.13 25.72 4.41
N ALA A 258 3.69 26.93 4.57
CA ALA A 258 5.13 27.16 4.71
C ALA A 258 5.75 26.51 5.97
N THR A 259 4.93 26.07 6.91
CA THR A 259 5.33 25.36 8.13
C THR A 259 4.84 23.93 8.08
N TYR A 260 5.73 22.95 7.92
CA TYR A 260 5.46 21.51 7.95
C TYR A 260 5.08 20.99 9.35
N THR A 261 4.19 21.68 10.06
CA THR A 261 3.73 21.26 11.38
C THR A 261 2.88 20.01 11.21
N ILE A 262 3.44 18.88 11.63
CA ILE A 262 2.79 17.58 11.49
C ILE A 262 1.68 17.43 12.52
N ASP A 263 0.53 16.93 12.11
CA ASP A 263 -0.49 16.52 13.07
C ASP A 263 -0.12 15.18 13.74
N VAL A 264 -0.28 15.13 15.05
CA VAL A 264 0.03 13.97 15.91
C VAL A 264 -1.16 13.62 16.79
N SER A 265 -1.18 12.38 17.30
CA SER A 265 -2.14 12.01 18.34
C SER A 265 -1.97 12.94 19.54
N PRO A 266 -3.06 13.51 20.11
CA PRO A 266 -2.98 14.37 21.30
C PRO A 266 -2.49 13.62 22.54
N PHE A 267 -2.55 12.28 22.51
CA PHE A 267 -2.05 11.42 23.57
C PHE A 267 -0.94 10.50 23.08
N MET A 268 0.00 10.23 23.97
CA MET A 268 0.98 9.16 23.78
C MET A 268 0.26 7.82 23.86
N ILE A 269 0.24 7.10 22.75
CA ILE A 269 -0.29 5.73 22.68
C ILE A 269 0.88 4.79 22.86
N LEU A 270 0.76 3.87 23.80
CA LEU A 270 1.83 2.93 24.11
C LEU A 270 2.12 2.03 22.89
N PRO A 271 3.38 1.63 22.65
CA PRO A 271 3.75 0.81 21.50
C PRO A 271 2.93 -0.49 21.40
N GLU A 272 2.64 -1.12 22.53
CA GLU A 272 1.80 -2.32 22.60
C GLU A 272 0.35 -2.07 22.16
N ASN A 273 -0.12 -0.82 22.12
CA ASN A 273 -1.46 -0.45 21.66
C ASN A 273 -1.42 0.12 20.24
N THR A 274 -0.33 -0.11 19.51
CA THR A 274 -0.14 0.36 18.14
C THR A 274 0.22 -0.78 17.20
N TRP A 275 -0.39 -0.80 16.02
CA TRP A 275 0.05 -1.57 14.87
C TRP A 275 0.65 -0.65 13.82
N SER A 276 1.67 -1.14 13.14
CA SER A 276 2.45 -0.44 12.12
C SER A 276 2.11 -0.94 10.71
N ILE A 277 2.85 -0.48 9.70
CA ILE A 277 2.72 -1.03 8.34
C ILE A 277 3.01 -2.54 8.30
N GLU A 278 3.96 -3.03 9.10
CA GLU A 278 4.36 -4.44 9.09
C GLU A 278 3.23 -5.36 9.57
N ASP A 279 2.39 -4.88 10.49
CA ASP A 279 1.21 -5.63 10.96
C ASP A 279 0.05 -5.63 9.93
N VAL A 280 0.07 -4.69 8.98
CA VAL A 280 -1.02 -4.51 7.99
C VAL A 280 -0.66 -5.09 6.62
N ARG A 281 0.64 -5.28 6.31
CA ARG A 281 1.10 -5.95 5.07
C ARG A 281 0.46 -7.32 4.92
N PHE A 282 0.39 -7.82 3.68
CA PHE A 282 0.00 -9.21 3.48
C PHE A 282 1.05 -10.13 4.11
N THR A 283 0.57 -11.19 4.78
CA THR A 283 1.42 -12.35 5.01
C THR A 283 1.64 -13.08 3.69
N GLU A 284 2.63 -13.96 3.62
CA GLU A 284 2.89 -14.78 2.42
C GLU A 284 1.64 -15.57 1.98
N GLU A 285 0.94 -16.18 2.95
CA GLU A 285 -0.30 -16.93 2.71
C GLU A 285 -1.46 -16.04 2.25
N GLU A 286 -1.64 -14.86 2.87
CA GLU A 286 -2.69 -13.92 2.47
C GLU A 286 -2.43 -13.36 1.07
N TYR A 287 -1.17 -13.04 0.76
CA TYR A 287 -0.78 -12.60 -0.57
C TYR A 287 -1.07 -13.68 -1.62
N LYS A 288 -0.66 -14.92 -1.34
CA LYS A 288 -0.89 -16.06 -2.22
C LYS A 288 -2.38 -16.30 -2.47
N ASP A 289 -3.20 -16.28 -1.42
CA ASP A 289 -4.65 -16.39 -1.53
C ASP A 289 -5.25 -15.27 -2.40
N TYR A 290 -4.90 -14.01 -2.12
CA TYR A 290 -5.34 -12.87 -2.93
C TYR A 290 -4.95 -13.02 -4.40
N PHE A 291 -3.67 -13.32 -4.67
CA PHE A 291 -3.13 -13.43 -6.02
C PHE A 291 -3.82 -14.52 -6.83
N LEU A 292 -3.95 -15.73 -6.29
CA LEU A 292 -4.56 -16.86 -6.99
C LEU A 292 -6.06 -16.64 -7.24
N ARG A 293 -6.77 -16.03 -6.29
CA ARG A 293 -8.18 -15.65 -6.49
C ARG A 293 -8.34 -14.59 -7.57
N PHE A 294 -7.45 -13.60 -7.61
CA PHE A 294 -7.44 -12.60 -8.67
C PHE A 294 -7.18 -13.24 -10.03
N CYS A 295 -6.14 -14.06 -10.16
CA CYS A 295 -5.79 -14.72 -11.42
C CYS A 295 -6.93 -15.62 -11.92
N SER A 296 -7.51 -16.45 -11.05
CA SER A 296 -8.63 -17.32 -11.43
C SER A 296 -9.91 -16.55 -11.78
N THR A 297 -10.08 -15.32 -11.30
CA THR A 297 -11.23 -14.47 -11.62
C THR A 297 -10.99 -13.68 -12.91
N HIS A 298 -9.82 -13.06 -13.03
CA HIS A 298 -9.56 -11.99 -13.99
C HIS A 298 -8.53 -12.36 -15.07
N LEU A 299 -7.64 -13.31 -14.81
CA LEU A 299 -6.55 -13.71 -15.72
C LEU A 299 -6.67 -15.18 -16.12
N LYS A 300 -7.90 -15.66 -16.36
CA LYS A 300 -8.22 -17.08 -16.67
C LYS A 300 -7.43 -17.65 -17.86
N ASN A 301 -7.04 -16.78 -18.77
CA ASN A 301 -6.28 -17.07 -19.99
C ASN A 301 -4.79 -17.33 -19.77
N MET A 302 -4.33 -17.20 -18.53
CA MET A 302 -2.98 -17.51 -18.11
C MET A 302 -2.97 -18.96 -17.61
N GLU A 303 -2.67 -19.90 -18.50
CA GLU A 303 -2.78 -21.34 -18.24
C GLU A 303 -1.46 -21.97 -17.80
N ASP A 304 -0.33 -21.35 -18.16
CA ASP A 304 1.01 -21.87 -17.86
C ASP A 304 1.39 -21.61 -16.40
N GLU A 305 1.68 -22.68 -15.66
CA GLU A 305 1.97 -22.62 -14.23
C GLU A 305 3.28 -21.84 -13.94
N ASP A 306 4.29 -21.96 -14.81
CA ASP A 306 5.53 -21.20 -14.67
C ASP A 306 5.25 -19.71 -14.83
N ASP A 307 4.45 -19.30 -15.83
CA ASP A 307 4.06 -17.90 -16.03
C ASP A 307 3.31 -17.33 -14.81
N ILE A 308 2.38 -18.09 -14.22
CA ILE A 308 1.62 -17.68 -13.03
C ILE A 308 2.59 -17.45 -11.86
N ASN A 309 3.51 -18.38 -11.65
CA ASN A 309 4.52 -18.27 -10.60
C ASN A 309 5.44 -17.06 -10.87
N TYR A 310 5.89 -16.85 -12.12
CA TYR A 310 6.67 -15.68 -12.55
C TYR A 310 5.98 -14.38 -12.18
N LEU A 311 4.69 -14.26 -12.48
CA LEU A 311 3.92 -13.08 -12.15
C LEU A 311 3.74 -12.91 -10.64
N GLN A 312 3.44 -14.00 -9.92
CA GLN A 312 3.20 -13.98 -8.48
C GLN A 312 4.40 -13.38 -7.74
N GLU A 313 5.60 -13.84 -8.04
CA GLU A 313 6.76 -13.38 -7.29
C GLU A 313 7.20 -12.01 -7.74
N TYR A 314 7.10 -11.73 -9.05
CA TYR A 314 7.38 -10.41 -9.59
C TYR A 314 6.56 -9.33 -8.88
N VAL A 315 5.25 -9.55 -8.72
CA VAL A 315 4.35 -8.60 -8.06
C VAL A 315 4.67 -8.48 -6.57
N CYS A 316 4.86 -9.58 -5.82
CA CYS A 316 5.19 -9.46 -4.39
C CYS A 316 6.49 -8.71 -4.18
N ASN A 317 7.57 -9.11 -4.87
CA ASN A 317 8.88 -8.55 -4.59
C ASN A 317 8.98 -7.09 -5.01
N THR A 318 8.44 -6.74 -6.19
CA THR A 318 8.44 -5.36 -6.69
C THR A 318 7.63 -4.42 -5.80
N THR A 319 6.58 -4.92 -5.16
CA THR A 319 5.70 -4.14 -4.28
C THR A 319 6.00 -4.29 -2.79
N ALA A 320 6.98 -5.13 -2.43
CA ALA A 320 7.23 -5.59 -1.06
C ALA A 320 5.95 -6.12 -0.37
N CYS A 321 5.10 -6.80 -1.14
CA CYS A 321 3.80 -7.33 -0.74
C CYS A 321 2.88 -6.27 -0.06
N HIS A 322 3.03 -5.00 -0.43
CA HIS A 322 2.22 -3.89 0.09
C HIS A 322 0.81 -3.93 -0.53
N PRO A 323 -0.28 -4.11 0.26
CA PRO A 323 -1.60 -4.46 -0.28
C PRO A 323 -2.12 -3.54 -1.38
N GLY A 324 -2.02 -2.22 -1.23
CA GLY A 324 -2.49 -1.30 -2.27
C GLY A 324 -1.56 -1.16 -3.46
N LEU A 325 -0.26 -1.49 -3.36
CA LEU A 325 0.62 -1.54 -4.52
C LEU A 325 0.37 -2.82 -5.31
N VAL A 326 0.19 -3.95 -4.61
CA VAL A 326 -0.25 -5.22 -5.21
C VAL A 326 -1.57 -5.00 -5.97
N ALA A 327 -2.60 -4.46 -5.31
CA ALA A 327 -3.88 -4.18 -5.97
C ALA A 327 -3.74 -3.20 -7.14
N PHE A 328 -2.85 -2.20 -7.05
CA PHE A 328 -2.56 -1.28 -8.14
C PHE A 328 -1.99 -2.03 -9.36
N PHE A 329 -0.98 -2.89 -9.18
CA PHE A 329 -0.41 -3.71 -10.26
C PHE A 329 -1.48 -4.60 -10.88
N MET A 330 -2.20 -5.38 -10.07
CA MET A 330 -3.16 -6.37 -10.53
C MET A 330 -4.32 -5.73 -11.31
N ASN A 331 -4.88 -4.61 -10.82
CA ASN A 331 -5.92 -3.87 -11.54
C ASN A 331 -5.43 -3.33 -12.88
N HIS A 332 -4.23 -2.74 -12.93
CA HIS A 332 -3.67 -2.22 -14.19
C HIS A 332 -3.37 -3.31 -15.21
N ILE A 333 -2.96 -4.51 -14.77
CA ILE A 333 -2.78 -5.69 -15.64
C ILE A 333 -4.14 -6.08 -16.22
N ARG A 334 -5.15 -6.30 -15.37
CA ARG A 334 -6.51 -6.64 -15.82
C ARG A 334 -7.04 -5.64 -16.83
N ASP A 335 -6.93 -4.34 -16.54
CA ASP A 335 -7.51 -3.30 -17.37
C ASP A 335 -6.82 -3.20 -18.74
N HIS A 336 -5.48 -3.30 -18.77
CA HIS A 336 -4.70 -3.28 -20.00
C HIS A 336 -4.98 -4.48 -20.90
N PHE A 337 -5.02 -5.68 -20.32
CA PHE A 337 -5.23 -6.93 -21.06
C PHE A 337 -6.71 -7.30 -21.22
N SER A 338 -7.64 -6.45 -20.78
CA SER A 338 -9.10 -6.71 -20.80
C SER A 338 -9.66 -7.12 -22.16
N ARG A 339 -9.05 -6.71 -23.28
CA ARG A 339 -9.44 -7.16 -24.63
C ARG A 339 -8.95 -8.58 -24.91
N GLN A 340 -7.68 -8.90 -24.65
CA GLN A 340 -7.13 -10.25 -24.83
C GLN A 340 -7.91 -11.26 -23.98
N LEU A 341 -8.19 -10.87 -22.73
CA LEU A 341 -8.99 -11.63 -21.77
C LEU A 341 -10.46 -11.87 -22.22
N LYS A 342 -10.97 -11.12 -23.21
CA LYS A 342 -12.33 -11.30 -23.77
C LYS A 342 -12.38 -12.23 -24.97
N TYR A 343 -11.31 -12.29 -25.75
CA TYR A 343 -11.25 -13.05 -27.01
C TYR A 343 -10.53 -14.39 -26.87
N ASP A 344 -10.30 -14.80 -25.63
CA ASP A 344 -9.67 -16.06 -25.24
C ASP A 344 -8.19 -16.22 -25.67
N ASP A 345 -7.50 -15.11 -25.90
CA ASP A 345 -6.08 -15.12 -26.26
C ASP A 345 -5.22 -15.54 -25.06
N THR A 346 -4.27 -16.45 -25.26
CA THR A 346 -3.33 -16.87 -24.21
C THR A 346 -2.54 -15.68 -23.68
N LEU A 347 -2.62 -15.44 -22.37
CA LEU A 347 -1.87 -14.39 -21.70
C LEU A 347 -0.60 -15.00 -21.08
N LYS A 348 0.56 -14.44 -21.42
CA LYS A 348 1.87 -14.89 -20.92
C LYS A 348 2.51 -13.86 -20.01
N PHE A 349 3.38 -14.33 -19.10
CA PHE A 349 4.15 -13.46 -18.23
C PHE A 349 4.94 -12.42 -19.01
N ASP A 350 5.56 -12.81 -20.13
CA ASP A 350 6.38 -11.95 -20.98
C ASP A 350 5.65 -10.67 -21.41
N SER A 351 4.40 -10.80 -21.87
CA SER A 351 3.56 -9.67 -22.29
C SER A 351 3.24 -8.75 -21.12
N ILE A 352 2.92 -9.33 -19.96
CA ILE A 352 2.61 -8.58 -18.74
C ILE A 352 3.85 -7.83 -18.26
N PHE A 353 5.00 -8.50 -18.20
CA PHE A 353 6.25 -7.91 -17.78
C PHE A 353 6.62 -6.71 -18.66
N LEU A 354 6.55 -6.85 -19.99
CA LEU A 354 6.83 -5.75 -20.92
C LEU A 354 5.87 -4.57 -20.72
N TYR A 355 4.59 -4.83 -20.46
CA TYR A 355 3.63 -3.77 -20.10
C TYR A 355 4.01 -3.07 -18.79
N LEU A 356 4.39 -3.81 -17.74
CA LEU A 356 4.82 -3.24 -16.46
C LEU A 356 6.14 -2.45 -16.57
N LYS A 357 6.92 -2.66 -17.65
CA LYS A 357 8.10 -1.87 -18.00
C LYS A 357 7.82 -0.73 -18.99
N SER A 358 6.59 -0.63 -19.48
CA SER A 358 6.21 0.38 -20.48
C SER A 358 6.11 1.77 -19.88
N HIS A 359 6.28 2.78 -20.72
CA HIS A 359 6.11 4.17 -20.30
C HIS A 359 4.70 4.50 -19.83
N GLY A 360 3.68 3.86 -20.42
CA GLY A 360 2.29 4.01 -20.01
C GLY A 360 2.05 3.57 -18.58
N PHE A 361 2.56 2.40 -18.19
CA PHE A 361 2.40 1.89 -16.82
C PHE A 361 3.22 2.71 -15.82
N MET A 362 4.49 3.00 -16.10
CA MET A 362 5.36 3.74 -15.17
C MET A 362 4.87 5.18 -14.90
N ARG A 363 4.08 5.77 -15.80
CA ARG A 363 3.43 7.08 -15.60
C ARG A 363 2.05 7.01 -14.97
N ALA A 364 1.49 5.81 -14.77
CA ALA A 364 0.21 5.66 -14.11
C ALA A 364 0.32 6.19 -12.68
N GLY A 365 -0.44 7.26 -12.40
CA GLY A 365 -0.45 7.88 -11.08
C GLY A 365 -1.21 7.01 -10.08
N PHE A 366 -0.70 6.93 -8.86
CA PHE A 366 -1.42 6.45 -7.69
C PHE A 366 -1.25 7.45 -6.55
N ARG A 367 -1.95 7.28 -5.43
CA ARG A 367 -1.93 8.27 -4.34
C ARG A 367 -0.53 8.56 -3.80
N GLY A 368 0.32 7.52 -3.70
CA GLY A 368 1.73 7.69 -3.31
C GLY A 368 2.60 8.45 -4.32
N PHE A 369 2.20 8.51 -5.59
CA PHE A 369 2.94 9.20 -6.65
C PHE A 369 2.92 10.73 -6.51
N ALA A 370 1.87 11.30 -5.91
CA ALA A 370 1.77 12.75 -5.70
C ALA A 370 2.87 13.31 -4.78
N HIS A 371 3.40 12.49 -3.87
CA HIS A 371 4.45 12.88 -2.92
C HIS A 371 5.81 12.93 -3.56
N ILE A 372 6.07 11.92 -4.41
CA ILE A 372 7.27 11.89 -5.24
C ILE A 372 7.31 13.17 -6.06
N LYS A 373 6.17 13.73 -6.48
CA LYS A 373 6.13 14.99 -7.23
C LYS A 373 6.62 16.25 -6.49
N ASN A 374 6.68 16.23 -5.16
CA ASN A 374 6.86 17.43 -4.33
C ASN A 374 7.89 17.19 -3.21
N LEU A 375 9.06 16.66 -3.58
CA LEU A 375 10.20 16.51 -2.67
C LEU A 375 10.97 17.83 -2.56
N THR A 376 11.46 18.16 -1.36
CA THR A 376 12.40 19.28 -1.17
C THR A 376 13.81 18.86 -1.61
N PRO A 377 14.73 19.80 -1.90
CA PRO A 377 16.12 19.47 -2.24
C PRO A 377 16.80 18.57 -1.19
N GLU A 378 16.52 18.78 0.10
CA GLU A 378 17.09 17.99 1.19
C GLU A 378 16.51 16.58 1.30
N GLU A 379 15.25 16.40 0.86
CA GLU A 379 14.60 15.10 0.73
C GLU A 379 15.14 14.34 -0.48
N GLU A 380 15.35 15.02 -1.61
CA GLU A 380 16.02 14.44 -2.78
C GLU A 380 17.45 14.01 -2.41
N GLU A 381 18.21 14.83 -1.70
CA GLU A 381 19.54 14.46 -1.21
C GLU A 381 19.50 13.22 -0.29
N LEU A 382 18.50 13.13 0.59
CA LEU A 382 18.32 11.97 1.45
C LEU A 382 17.97 10.72 0.63
N CYS A 383 17.06 10.82 -0.34
CA CYS A 383 16.73 9.72 -1.24
C CYS A 383 17.93 9.31 -2.09
N ASP A 384 18.76 10.24 -2.57
CA ASP A 384 20.01 9.96 -3.29
C ASP A 384 21.00 9.20 -2.39
N ARG A 385 21.07 9.54 -1.11
CA ARG A 385 21.88 8.80 -0.12
C ARG A 385 21.32 7.41 0.19
N VAL A 386 20.01 7.27 0.35
CA VAL A 386 19.37 5.95 0.55
C VAL A 386 19.53 5.08 -0.70
N PHE A 387 19.49 5.69 -1.88
CA PHE A 387 19.71 4.99 -3.13
C PHE A 387 21.11 4.37 -3.23
N ARG A 388 22.13 5.01 -2.64
CA ARG A 388 23.50 4.48 -2.50
C ARG A 388 23.61 3.27 -1.56
N GLY A 389 22.66 3.13 -0.65
CA GLY A 389 22.59 2.03 0.29
C GLY A 389 21.73 2.39 1.50
N PRO A 390 21.15 1.39 2.17
CA PRO A 390 20.34 1.62 3.36
C PRO A 390 21.13 2.37 4.45
N ILE A 391 20.52 3.39 5.05
CA ILE A 391 21.18 4.26 6.03
C ILE A 391 20.91 3.75 7.45
N ASN A 392 21.96 3.53 8.26
CA ASN A 392 21.80 3.18 9.67
C ASN A 392 21.22 4.36 10.46
N ILE A 393 19.98 4.23 10.93
CA ILE A 393 19.26 5.28 11.65
C ILE A 393 19.92 5.56 13.01
N ARG A 394 20.48 4.53 13.65
CA ARG A 394 21.16 4.65 14.97
C ARG A 394 22.47 5.45 14.93
N GLN A 395 23.09 5.56 13.76
CA GLN A 395 24.33 6.33 13.55
C GLN A 395 24.06 7.73 12.98
N SER A 396 22.84 7.97 12.49
CA SER A 396 22.34 9.27 12.07
C SER A 396 21.95 10.08 13.31
N TYR A 397 22.78 11.04 13.72
CA TYR A 397 22.53 11.91 14.88
C TYR A 397 21.34 12.89 14.70
N SER A 398 20.60 12.85 13.58
CA SER A 398 19.44 13.71 13.40
C SER A 398 18.22 12.91 13.00
N THR A 399 17.22 12.81 13.88
CA THR A 399 15.84 12.51 13.48
C THR A 399 15.23 13.75 12.82
N SER A 400 15.80 14.13 11.68
CA SER A 400 15.42 15.32 10.93
C SER A 400 13.94 15.24 10.49
N GLY A 401 13.28 16.39 10.30
CA GLY A 401 11.88 16.43 9.87
C GLY A 401 11.63 15.70 8.53
N LYS A 402 12.63 15.65 7.65
CA LYS A 402 12.58 15.02 6.33
C LYS A 402 12.45 13.49 6.38
N GLU A 403 13.28 12.80 7.16
CA GLU A 403 13.22 11.34 7.32
C GLU A 403 11.81 10.91 7.77
N LYS A 404 11.29 11.63 8.79
CA LYS A 404 9.95 11.41 9.30
C LYS A 404 8.89 11.61 8.23
N ARG A 405 8.99 12.63 7.35
CA ARG A 405 8.00 12.82 6.28
C ARG A 405 8.07 11.70 5.24
N LEU A 406 9.27 11.34 4.77
CA LEU A 406 9.43 10.32 3.73
C LEU A 406 8.96 8.92 4.18
N VAL A 407 9.21 8.55 5.44
CA VAL A 407 8.68 7.30 6.02
C VAL A 407 7.16 7.34 6.11
N ARG A 408 6.61 8.47 6.54
CA ARG A 408 5.16 8.64 6.71
C ARG A 408 4.39 8.64 5.39
N THR A 409 5.03 9.09 4.31
CA THR A 409 4.49 9.08 2.94
C THR A 409 4.67 7.75 2.20
N ASN A 410 5.28 6.75 2.85
CA ASN A 410 5.65 5.45 2.28
C ASN A 410 6.73 5.51 1.21
N LEU A 411 7.40 6.64 0.95
CA LEU A 411 8.49 6.63 -0.04
C LEU A 411 9.68 5.84 0.50
N LEU A 412 9.98 6.05 1.78
CA LEU A 412 10.98 5.31 2.54
C LEU A 412 10.30 4.45 3.62
N SER A 413 11.03 3.47 4.14
CA SER A 413 10.63 2.63 5.25
C SER A 413 11.81 2.39 6.17
N GLU A 414 11.54 2.27 7.47
CA GLU A 414 12.53 1.86 8.46
C GLU A 414 12.41 0.35 8.66
N GLN A 415 13.46 -0.41 8.36
CA GLN A 415 13.53 -1.86 8.53
C GLN A 415 14.86 -2.23 9.17
N ASP A 416 14.82 -2.99 10.26
CA ASP A 416 16.01 -3.45 11.02
C ASP A 416 16.97 -2.31 11.43
N GLY A 417 16.41 -1.14 11.76
CA GLY A 417 17.18 0.05 12.15
C GLY A 417 17.89 0.74 10.97
N LYS A 418 17.54 0.35 9.73
CA LYS A 418 18.01 0.97 8.49
C LYS A 418 16.87 1.66 7.78
N LEU A 419 17.17 2.74 7.09
CA LEU A 419 16.26 3.48 6.23
C LEU A 419 16.52 3.08 4.78
N ASP A 420 15.49 2.57 4.10
CA ASP A 420 15.52 2.22 2.66
C ASP A 420 14.22 2.64 1.96
N PHE A 421 14.13 2.53 0.63
CA PHE A 421 12.87 2.67 -0.11
C PHE A 421 11.86 1.61 0.34
N ALA A 422 10.59 1.98 0.46
CA ALA A 422 9.57 1.07 0.99
C ALA A 422 9.25 -0.11 0.04
N SER A 423 9.58 0.02 -1.25
CA SER A 423 9.56 -1.06 -2.23
C SER A 423 10.48 -0.75 -3.43
N PRO A 424 10.95 -1.78 -4.16
CA PRO A 424 11.69 -1.59 -5.41
C PRO A 424 10.95 -0.73 -6.44
N TYR A 425 9.62 -0.85 -6.51
CA TYR A 425 8.81 -0.01 -7.40
C TYR A 425 8.92 1.49 -7.07
N LEU A 426 8.83 1.85 -5.78
CA LEU A 426 8.94 3.24 -5.36
C LEU A 426 10.33 3.81 -5.58
N ARG A 427 11.36 2.97 -5.44
CA ARG A 427 12.74 3.31 -5.83
C ARG A 427 12.82 3.63 -7.31
N ALA A 428 12.32 2.76 -8.18
CA ALA A 428 12.32 2.97 -9.64
C ALA A 428 11.59 4.26 -10.05
N LEU A 429 10.43 4.54 -9.44
CA LEU A 429 9.68 5.77 -9.68
C LEU A 429 10.43 7.03 -9.23
N TYR A 430 11.11 6.97 -8.08
CA TYR A 430 11.94 8.07 -7.62
C TYR A 430 13.05 8.38 -8.63
N LEU A 431 13.81 7.37 -9.09
CA LEU A 431 14.90 7.62 -10.04
C LEU A 431 14.41 8.16 -11.38
N GLN A 432 13.29 7.62 -11.87
CA GLN A 432 12.67 8.09 -13.10
C GLN A 432 12.31 9.58 -13.00
N ARG A 433 11.75 10.03 -11.87
CA ARG A 433 11.52 11.46 -11.64
C ARG A 433 12.84 12.21 -11.57
N ARG A 434 13.78 11.71 -10.78
CA ARG A 434 15.03 12.41 -10.43
C ARG A 434 15.89 12.71 -11.65
N TRP A 435 15.98 11.76 -12.59
CA TRP A 435 16.87 11.88 -13.77
C TRP A 435 16.18 11.75 -15.14
N GLY A 436 14.91 11.35 -15.19
CA GLY A 436 14.18 11.12 -16.45
C GLY A 436 13.76 12.38 -17.22
N SER A 437 13.84 13.57 -16.62
CA SER A 437 13.47 14.86 -17.21
C SER A 437 14.62 15.62 -17.88
N THR A 438 15.78 14.98 -18.03
CA THR A 438 16.99 15.56 -18.64
C THR A 438 16.84 15.79 -20.15
N ILE A 439 17.66 16.69 -20.71
CA ILE A 439 17.73 16.94 -22.15
C ILE A 439 18.30 15.68 -22.81
N ARG A 440 17.48 15.00 -23.62
CA ARG A 440 17.82 13.72 -24.25
C ARG A 440 18.33 13.94 -25.69
N PRO A 441 19.14 13.01 -26.23
CA PRO A 441 19.73 13.14 -27.55
C PRO A 441 18.67 13.14 -28.64
N ILE A 442 18.91 13.94 -29.68
CA ILE A 442 18.08 14.01 -30.88
C ILE A 442 18.10 12.67 -31.63
N ILE A 443 19.22 11.94 -31.55
CA ILE A 443 19.43 10.63 -32.19
C ILE A 443 19.68 9.60 -31.08
N PRO A 444 18.68 8.79 -30.72
CA PRO A 444 18.84 7.75 -29.72
C PRO A 444 19.61 6.54 -30.27
N PRO A 445 20.20 5.71 -29.39
CA PRO A 445 20.87 4.48 -29.82
C PRO A 445 19.88 3.51 -30.48
N GLN A 446 20.36 2.90 -31.56
CA GLN A 446 19.58 1.96 -32.39
C GLN A 446 19.80 0.50 -31.97
N ASP A 447 20.94 0.22 -31.33
CA ASP A 447 21.34 -1.11 -30.90
C ASP A 447 21.98 -1.08 -29.50
N PHE A 448 22.21 -2.26 -28.94
CA PHE A 448 22.75 -2.40 -27.59
C PHE A 448 24.17 -1.85 -27.46
N LYS A 449 25.01 -2.03 -28.48
CA LYS A 449 26.41 -1.56 -28.47
C LYS A 449 26.50 -0.03 -28.49
N SER A 450 25.73 0.63 -29.35
CA SER A 450 25.63 2.10 -29.41
C SER A 450 25.03 2.68 -28.13
N PHE A 451 24.06 1.99 -27.53
CA PHE A 451 23.54 2.36 -26.21
C PHE A 451 24.62 2.28 -25.14
N LEU A 452 25.39 1.19 -25.10
CA LEU A 452 26.43 1.01 -24.09
C LEU A 452 27.54 2.05 -24.22
N ARG A 453 28.03 2.28 -25.45
CA ARG A 453 29.02 3.33 -25.74
C ARG A 453 28.50 4.70 -25.36
N GLY A 454 27.26 5.03 -25.73
CA GLY A 454 26.62 6.29 -25.37
C GLY A 454 26.51 6.46 -23.85
N THR A 455 26.18 5.37 -23.14
CA THR A 455 26.04 5.35 -21.69
C THR A 455 27.38 5.65 -21.03
N PHE A 456 28.44 4.91 -21.36
CA PHE A 456 29.78 5.20 -20.83
C PHE A 456 30.27 6.58 -21.25
N THR A 457 29.99 7.05 -22.47
CA THR A 457 30.34 8.42 -22.89
C THR A 457 29.70 9.47 -21.97
N ASN A 458 28.48 9.23 -21.51
CA ASN A 458 27.74 10.15 -20.64
C ASN A 458 28.00 9.97 -19.15
N MET A 459 28.74 8.94 -18.73
CA MET A 459 29.12 8.79 -17.32
C MET A 459 30.08 9.90 -16.92
N ASN A 460 29.82 10.52 -15.78
CA ASN A 460 30.58 11.64 -15.25
C ASN A 460 31.78 11.15 -14.45
N ALA A 461 32.98 11.40 -14.98
CA ALA A 461 34.24 11.02 -14.36
C ALA A 461 34.45 11.64 -12.96
N GLU A 462 33.96 12.86 -12.74
CA GLU A 462 34.07 13.54 -11.45
C GLU A 462 33.11 12.97 -10.41
N ALA A 463 31.87 12.66 -10.80
CA ALA A 463 30.90 12.01 -9.92
C ALA A 463 31.42 10.66 -9.41
N ILE A 464 32.09 9.89 -10.28
CA ILE A 464 32.75 8.62 -9.93
C ILE A 464 33.92 8.87 -8.97
N ARG A 465 34.83 9.79 -9.30
CA ARG A 465 36.03 10.09 -8.48
C ARG A 465 35.68 10.61 -7.08
N ASN A 466 34.64 11.42 -6.98
CA ASN A 466 34.21 12.06 -5.74
C ASN A 466 33.10 11.25 -5.02
N SER A 467 32.82 10.03 -5.49
CA SER A 467 31.80 9.18 -4.90
C SER A 467 32.20 8.75 -3.48
N TYR A 468 31.26 8.90 -2.55
CA TYR A 468 31.41 8.40 -1.18
C TYR A 468 31.06 6.90 -1.06
N CYS A 469 30.65 6.24 -2.15
CA CYS A 469 30.32 4.80 -2.17
C CYS A 469 31.58 3.95 -2.30
N VAL A 470 32.43 4.01 -1.28
CA VAL A 470 33.72 3.35 -1.23
C VAL A 470 33.68 2.23 -0.19
N GLY A 471 34.23 1.07 -0.54
CA GLY A 471 34.39 -0.06 0.37
C GLY A 471 35.45 0.20 1.43
N THR A 472 35.58 -0.73 2.38
CA THR A 472 36.65 -0.67 3.40
C THR A 472 38.05 -0.80 2.80
N ASP A 473 38.14 -1.32 1.57
CA ASP A 473 39.35 -1.44 0.74
C ASP A 473 39.73 -0.13 0.03
N GLY A 474 38.96 0.95 0.19
CA GLY A 474 39.19 2.22 -0.49
C GLY A 474 38.78 2.23 -1.97
N GLN A 475 38.15 1.16 -2.47
CA GLN A 475 37.70 1.05 -3.85
C GLN A 475 36.20 1.34 -3.98
N LEU A 476 35.76 1.77 -5.16
CA LEU A 476 34.34 2.01 -5.41
C LEU A 476 33.54 0.71 -5.31
N LEU A 477 32.43 0.78 -4.57
CA LEU A 477 31.45 -0.30 -4.51
C LEU A 477 30.71 -0.40 -5.86
N GLU A 478 30.23 -1.60 -6.19
CA GLU A 478 29.38 -1.85 -7.36
C GLU A 478 28.21 -0.86 -7.46
N ARG A 479 27.67 -0.47 -6.30
CA ARG A 479 26.57 0.50 -6.24
C ARG A 479 26.94 1.87 -6.80
N ALA A 480 28.18 2.33 -6.65
CA ALA A 480 28.64 3.58 -7.26
C ALA A 480 28.48 3.55 -8.80
N TRP A 481 28.85 2.40 -9.39
CA TRP A 481 28.77 2.15 -10.82
C TRP A 481 27.33 2.08 -11.32
N GLN A 482 26.48 1.35 -10.61
CA GLN A 482 25.05 1.27 -10.92
C GLN A 482 24.37 2.65 -10.93
N MET A 483 24.72 3.53 -9.98
CA MET A 483 24.13 4.89 -9.95
C MET A 483 24.49 5.72 -11.17
N GLU A 484 25.79 5.80 -11.46
CA GLU A 484 26.27 6.62 -12.57
C GLU A 484 25.82 6.03 -13.92
N PHE A 485 25.82 4.70 -14.04
CA PHE A 485 25.29 4.01 -15.22
C PHE A 485 23.80 4.33 -15.42
N TYR A 486 22.98 4.26 -14.37
CA TYR A 486 21.56 4.59 -14.47
C TYR A 486 21.32 6.02 -14.93
N GLN A 487 22.02 6.98 -14.30
CA GLN A 487 21.92 8.40 -14.64
C GLN A 487 22.30 8.64 -16.10
N ALA A 488 23.46 8.12 -16.53
CA ALA A 488 23.94 8.28 -17.89
C ALA A 488 23.03 7.59 -18.92
N ALA A 489 22.60 6.36 -18.65
CA ALA A 489 21.71 5.60 -19.53
C ALA A 489 20.35 6.31 -19.73
N THR A 490 19.82 6.91 -18.66
CA THR A 490 18.57 7.69 -18.73
C THR A 490 18.70 8.90 -19.65
N GLN A 491 19.89 9.52 -19.70
CA GLN A 491 20.17 10.64 -20.60
C GLN A 491 20.36 10.20 -22.04
N VAL A 492 20.77 8.96 -22.29
CA VAL A 492 21.02 8.41 -23.64
C VAL A 492 19.75 7.91 -24.32
N LEU A 493 18.80 7.38 -23.54
CA LEU A 493 17.56 6.82 -24.06
C LEU A 493 16.52 7.91 -24.43
N PRO A 494 15.64 7.68 -25.41
CA PRO A 494 14.48 8.54 -25.70
C PRO A 494 13.58 8.80 -24.49
N ALA A 495 12.85 9.92 -24.50
CA ALA A 495 12.01 10.35 -23.37
C ALA A 495 10.90 9.37 -22.98
N ASP A 496 10.43 8.58 -23.94
CA ASP A 496 9.42 7.54 -23.80
C ASP A 496 10.00 6.15 -23.49
N ILE A 497 11.33 6.01 -23.41
CA ILE A 497 12.00 4.76 -23.08
C ILE A 497 12.60 4.84 -21.68
N PHE A 498 12.25 3.84 -20.88
CA PHE A 498 12.67 3.73 -19.51
C PHE A 498 13.64 2.58 -19.30
N ILE A 499 14.78 2.92 -18.71
CA ILE A 499 15.64 1.97 -18.00
C ILE A 499 15.06 1.78 -16.60
N SER A 500 14.67 0.55 -16.28
CA SER A 500 14.16 0.16 -14.96
C SER A 500 15.31 -0.40 -14.14
N PRO A 501 15.58 0.14 -12.94
CA PRO A 501 16.58 -0.42 -12.02
C PRO A 501 15.99 -1.59 -11.23
N ASP A 502 16.87 -2.41 -10.64
CA ASP A 502 16.55 -3.42 -9.63
C ASP A 502 15.33 -4.30 -10.03
N VAL A 503 15.44 -5.02 -11.15
CA VAL A 503 14.33 -5.76 -11.78
C VAL A 503 14.38 -7.26 -11.47
N GLY A 504 13.25 -7.84 -11.06
CA GLY A 504 13.04 -9.29 -11.23
C GLY A 504 13.63 -10.22 -10.17
N THR A 505 13.52 -9.88 -8.90
CA THR A 505 13.68 -10.89 -7.83
C THR A 505 12.70 -12.05 -8.02
N TYR A 506 13.21 -13.28 -7.92
CA TYR A 506 12.47 -14.55 -8.02
C TYR A 506 13.00 -15.52 -6.93
N TRP A 507 12.14 -16.32 -6.30
CA TRP A 507 12.35 -17.37 -5.28
C TRP A 507 13.41 -17.07 -4.23
N GLY A 508 13.05 -16.36 -3.16
CA GLY A 508 13.90 -16.23 -1.96
C GLY A 508 15.33 -15.75 -2.24
N SER A 509 15.58 -15.16 -3.41
CA SER A 509 16.90 -14.69 -3.80
C SER A 509 17.08 -13.24 -3.38
N SER A 510 18.28 -12.91 -2.91
CA SER A 510 18.67 -11.58 -2.46
C SER A 510 19.13 -10.66 -3.60
N GLY A 511 18.77 -10.94 -4.86
CA GLY A 511 19.32 -10.26 -6.04
C GLY A 511 18.26 -9.76 -7.03
N TYR A 512 18.50 -8.55 -7.54
CA TYR A 512 17.74 -7.95 -8.63
C TYR A 512 18.66 -7.84 -9.86
N MET A 513 18.13 -8.06 -11.06
CA MET A 513 18.85 -7.67 -12.29
C MET A 513 19.03 -6.16 -12.23
N ASP A 514 20.24 -5.69 -12.45
CA ASP A 514 20.54 -4.27 -12.26
C ASP A 514 19.69 -3.37 -13.12
N PHE A 515 19.58 -3.66 -14.42
CA PHE A 515 18.75 -2.87 -15.33
C PHE A 515 17.99 -3.68 -16.38
N PHE A 516 16.82 -3.17 -16.74
CA PHE A 516 16.06 -3.59 -17.92
C PHE A 516 15.57 -2.38 -18.72
N VAL A 517 15.85 -2.36 -20.02
CA VAL A 517 15.34 -1.33 -20.94
C VAL A 517 14.10 -1.85 -21.67
N GLY A 518 12.95 -1.29 -21.32
CA GLY A 518 11.65 -1.61 -21.92
C GLY A 518 11.44 -0.99 -23.31
N ASP A 519 10.25 -1.17 -23.87
CA ASP A 519 9.82 -0.57 -25.16
C ASP A 519 10.41 -1.21 -26.43
N GLY A 520 10.15 -2.51 -26.61
CA GLY A 520 10.50 -3.25 -27.82
C GLY A 520 11.99 -3.56 -28.01
N ARG A 521 12.88 -2.91 -27.26
CA ARG A 521 14.33 -3.22 -27.20
C ARG A 521 14.60 -4.45 -26.35
N SER A 522 13.97 -4.54 -25.18
CA SER A 522 14.11 -5.66 -24.23
C SER A 522 15.59 -5.99 -23.95
N TRP A 523 16.34 -5.01 -23.44
CA TRP A 523 17.75 -5.22 -23.08
C TRP A 523 17.88 -5.46 -21.58
N ALA A 524 18.60 -6.52 -21.19
CA ALA A 524 18.90 -6.82 -19.79
C ALA A 524 20.39 -6.61 -19.49
N ILE A 525 20.69 -5.94 -18.40
CA ILE A 525 22.06 -5.54 -18.05
C ILE A 525 22.29 -5.88 -16.58
N GLU A 526 23.34 -6.66 -16.33
CA GLU A 526 23.88 -6.93 -15.01
C GLU A 526 25.27 -6.30 -14.91
N LEU A 527 25.54 -5.50 -13.88
CA LEU A 527 26.86 -4.95 -13.62
C LEU A 527 27.55 -5.77 -12.52
N LEU A 528 28.87 -5.82 -12.60
CA LEU A 528 29.74 -6.19 -11.49
C LEU A 528 31.00 -5.33 -11.54
N ARG A 529 31.79 -5.40 -10.48
CA ARG A 529 33.11 -4.76 -10.42
C ARG A 529 34.22 -5.79 -10.28
N ASP A 530 35.34 -5.53 -10.94
CA ASP A 530 36.63 -6.19 -10.70
C ASP A 530 36.60 -7.74 -10.71
N GLY A 531 35.65 -8.35 -11.42
CA GLY A 531 35.39 -9.80 -11.40
C GLY A 531 34.86 -10.34 -10.07
N GLU A 532 34.49 -9.49 -9.12
CA GLU A 532 33.97 -9.89 -7.81
C GLU A 532 32.70 -10.74 -7.99
N LYS A 533 32.75 -11.98 -7.52
CA LYS A 533 31.62 -12.94 -7.60
C LYS A 533 31.11 -13.18 -9.04
N ALA A 534 31.98 -13.08 -10.05
CA ALA A 534 31.64 -13.31 -11.47
C ALA A 534 30.79 -14.57 -11.73
N SER A 535 31.15 -15.69 -11.08
CA SER A 535 30.42 -16.96 -11.17
C SER A 535 28.99 -16.88 -10.59
N ASP A 536 28.78 -16.09 -9.53
CA ASP A 536 27.45 -15.87 -8.93
C ASP A 536 26.57 -15.07 -9.89
N HIS A 537 27.06 -13.96 -10.46
CA HIS A 537 26.31 -13.15 -11.44
C HIS A 537 25.90 -14.01 -12.65
N LYS A 538 26.83 -14.81 -13.18
CA LYS A 538 26.55 -15.74 -14.27
C LYS A 538 25.50 -16.80 -13.89
N SER A 539 25.56 -17.32 -12.66
CA SER A 539 24.57 -18.26 -12.13
C SER A 539 23.18 -17.62 -12.02
N ARG A 540 23.07 -16.37 -11.53
CA ARG A 540 21.80 -15.63 -11.40
C ARG A 540 21.12 -15.45 -12.76
N ILE A 541 21.85 -15.04 -13.80
CA ILE A 541 21.33 -14.88 -15.16
C ILE A 541 20.72 -16.18 -15.71
N ASN A 542 21.33 -17.32 -15.41
CA ASN A 542 20.87 -18.63 -15.88
C ASN A 542 19.71 -19.22 -15.07
N LYS A 543 19.56 -18.80 -13.80
CA LYS A 543 18.59 -19.36 -12.86
C LYS A 543 17.51 -18.35 -12.51
N ILE A 544 17.87 -17.34 -11.73
CA ILE A 544 16.95 -16.35 -11.15
C ILE A 544 16.37 -15.45 -12.25
N TYR A 545 17.21 -14.94 -13.14
CA TYR A 545 16.76 -14.03 -14.20
C TYR A 545 16.37 -14.75 -15.50
N LYS A 546 16.19 -16.07 -15.47
CA LYS A 546 15.84 -16.87 -16.65
C LYS A 546 14.61 -16.35 -17.40
N PRO A 547 13.50 -15.92 -16.75
CA PRO A 547 12.34 -15.36 -17.45
C PRO A 547 12.68 -14.06 -18.17
N ILE A 548 13.36 -13.14 -17.50
CA ILE A 548 13.80 -11.86 -18.07
C ILE A 548 14.78 -12.09 -19.23
N ARG A 549 15.70 -13.04 -19.09
CA ARG A 549 16.64 -13.38 -20.16
C ARG A 549 15.91 -13.93 -21.39
N LYS A 550 14.89 -14.77 -21.22
CA LYS A 550 14.11 -15.33 -22.34
C LYS A 550 13.40 -14.26 -23.17
N ILE A 551 12.92 -13.20 -22.52
CA ILE A 551 12.26 -12.07 -23.22
C ILE A 551 13.24 -11.03 -23.75
N SER A 552 14.50 -11.09 -23.32
CA SER A 552 15.51 -10.13 -23.71
C SER A 552 15.95 -10.39 -25.15
N LYS A 553 15.99 -9.35 -25.97
CA LYS A 553 16.55 -9.44 -27.33
C LYS A 553 18.07 -9.41 -27.31
N GLU A 554 18.64 -8.75 -26.31
CA GLU A 554 20.08 -8.70 -26.04
C GLU A 554 20.28 -8.61 -24.51
N TRP A 555 21.38 -9.18 -24.01
CA TRP A 555 21.71 -9.06 -22.60
C TRP A 555 23.22 -9.14 -22.38
N ALA A 556 23.72 -8.47 -21.35
CA ALA A 556 25.13 -8.53 -21.01
C ALA A 556 25.38 -8.48 -19.50
N ILE A 557 26.44 -9.18 -19.10
CA ILE A 557 27.12 -9.00 -17.83
C ILE A 557 28.32 -8.09 -18.09
N ILE A 558 28.39 -6.97 -17.38
CA ILE A 558 29.39 -5.93 -17.61
C ILE A 558 30.30 -5.82 -16.39
N ASP A 559 31.54 -6.28 -16.55
CA ASP A 559 32.58 -6.24 -15.52
C ASP A 559 33.37 -4.94 -15.64
N ILE A 560 33.08 -3.98 -14.74
CA ILE A 560 33.77 -2.69 -14.69
C ILE A 560 35.01 -2.82 -13.81
N ARG A 561 36.19 -2.62 -14.42
CA ARG A 561 37.49 -2.88 -13.81
C ARG A 561 38.22 -1.60 -13.47
N HIS A 562 38.68 -1.51 -12.23
CA HIS A 562 39.47 -0.39 -11.72
C HIS A 562 40.82 -0.26 -12.45
N PRO A 563 41.33 0.98 -12.65
CA PRO A 563 42.67 1.19 -13.20
C PRO A 563 43.75 0.48 -12.37
N GLY A 564 44.62 -0.29 -13.01
CA GLY A 564 45.77 -0.91 -12.34
C GLY A 564 45.53 -2.30 -11.72
N LEU A 565 44.32 -2.87 -11.85
CA LEU A 565 44.17 -4.32 -11.64
C LEU A 565 44.97 -5.08 -12.70
N PRO A 566 45.67 -6.18 -12.34
CA PRO A 566 46.36 -6.99 -13.33
C PRO A 566 45.37 -7.43 -14.42
N ASN A 567 45.75 -7.25 -15.70
CA ASN A 567 45.05 -7.83 -16.85
C ASN A 567 45.24 -9.36 -16.87
N ASN A 568 44.88 -10.03 -15.78
CA ASN A 568 44.66 -11.46 -15.79
C ASN A 568 43.46 -11.68 -16.70
N ASN A 569 43.57 -12.62 -17.65
CA ASN A 569 42.48 -12.96 -18.58
C ASN A 569 41.15 -12.97 -17.84
N PRO A 570 40.23 -12.03 -18.12
CA PRO A 570 38.97 -11.95 -17.42
C PRO A 570 38.25 -13.29 -17.52
N GLU A 571 37.73 -13.75 -16.38
CA GLU A 571 36.88 -14.93 -16.34
C GLU A 571 35.72 -14.69 -17.33
N TYR A 572 35.52 -15.61 -18.27
CA TYR A 572 34.50 -15.52 -19.32
C TYR A 572 34.71 -14.49 -20.44
N SER A 573 35.91 -13.94 -20.64
CA SER A 573 36.24 -13.06 -21.80
C SER A 573 35.91 -13.66 -23.19
N ALA A 574 35.75 -14.98 -23.31
CA ALA A 574 35.33 -15.65 -24.54
C ALA A 574 33.79 -15.78 -24.72
N ASP A 575 33.00 -15.33 -23.74
CA ASP A 575 31.53 -15.33 -23.78
C ASP A 575 31.03 -14.04 -24.45
N HIS A 576 30.13 -14.15 -25.44
CA HIS A 576 29.64 -12.99 -26.20
C HIS A 576 28.77 -12.05 -25.35
N HIS A 577 28.21 -12.54 -24.24
CA HIS A 577 27.40 -11.73 -23.33
C HIS A 577 28.21 -11.19 -22.14
N TRP A 578 29.53 -11.35 -22.17
CA TRP A 578 30.43 -10.80 -21.15
C TRP A 578 31.22 -9.63 -21.73
N ILE A 579 31.10 -8.47 -21.09
CA ILE A 579 31.76 -7.24 -21.52
C ILE A 579 32.69 -6.77 -20.42
N ASN A 580 33.97 -6.60 -20.74
CA ASN A 580 34.94 -6.04 -19.82
C ASN A 580 35.10 -4.55 -20.09
N VAL A 581 35.05 -3.74 -19.04
CA VAL A 581 35.21 -2.29 -19.13
C VAL A 581 36.40 -1.88 -18.29
N TYR A 582 37.53 -1.62 -18.93
CA TYR A 582 38.77 -1.25 -18.26
C TYR A 582 38.85 0.26 -18.10
N CYS A 583 38.68 0.74 -16.87
CA CYS A 583 38.85 2.15 -16.58
C CYS A 583 40.31 2.56 -16.72
N GLN A 584 40.54 3.66 -17.44
CA GLN A 584 41.88 4.21 -17.63
C GLN A 584 42.27 5.12 -16.46
N GLU A 585 43.57 5.37 -16.31
CA GLU A 585 44.08 6.25 -15.27
C GLU A 585 43.38 7.62 -15.25
N GLY A 586 43.03 8.08 -14.05
CA GLY A 586 42.32 9.34 -13.86
C GLY A 586 40.85 9.33 -14.30
N TRP A 587 40.30 8.18 -14.70
CA TRP A 587 38.89 8.00 -15.07
C TRP A 587 38.45 8.90 -16.24
N LYS A 588 39.35 9.20 -17.18
CA LYS A 588 39.05 10.06 -18.33
C LYS A 588 38.45 9.29 -19.50
N SER A 589 38.72 8.00 -19.57
CA SER A 589 38.22 7.09 -20.58
C SER A 589 38.09 5.68 -20.02
N VAL A 590 37.34 4.86 -20.74
CA VAL A 590 37.22 3.42 -20.51
C VAL A 590 37.51 2.68 -21.81
N ILE A 591 38.08 1.49 -21.72
CA ILE A 591 38.17 0.56 -22.85
C ILE A 591 37.08 -0.48 -22.66
N ILE A 592 36.11 -0.49 -23.58
CA ILE A 592 35.06 -1.50 -23.65
C ILE A 592 35.56 -2.62 -24.55
N GLU A 593 35.65 -3.83 -24.02
CA GLU A 593 36.11 -5.03 -24.71
C GLU A 593 35.05 -6.12 -24.59
N ASP A 594 34.54 -6.55 -25.74
CA ASP A 594 33.76 -7.78 -25.88
C ASP A 594 34.54 -8.78 -26.75
N LYS A 595 33.92 -9.91 -27.11
CA LYS A 595 34.58 -10.94 -27.93
C LYS A 595 34.97 -10.45 -29.34
N ASP A 596 34.20 -9.53 -29.90
CA ASP A 596 34.29 -9.10 -31.29
C ASP A 596 35.07 -7.78 -31.45
N GLU A 597 35.05 -6.91 -30.43
CA GLU A 597 35.60 -5.57 -30.50
C GLU A 597 36.24 -5.07 -29.21
N LYS A 598 37.21 -4.17 -29.39
CA LYS A 598 37.84 -3.39 -28.33
C LYS A 598 37.83 -1.92 -28.72
N VAL A 599 37.15 -1.08 -27.95
CA VAL A 599 36.95 0.33 -28.25
C VAL A 599 37.21 1.20 -27.02
N GLU A 600 37.95 2.29 -27.21
CA GLU A 600 38.13 3.31 -26.18
C GLU A 600 37.03 4.38 -26.29
N VAL A 601 36.40 4.69 -25.16
CA VAL A 601 35.35 5.71 -25.02
C VAL A 601 35.79 6.73 -23.98
N LYS A 602 35.70 8.01 -24.32
CA LYS A 602 35.95 9.10 -23.35
C LYS A 602 34.72 9.29 -22.47
N LEU A 603 34.94 9.34 -21.15
CA LEU A 603 33.89 9.68 -20.20
C LEU A 603 33.60 11.19 -20.25
N MET A 604 32.43 11.60 -19.78
CA MET A 604 32.06 13.00 -19.67
C MET A 604 32.97 13.71 -18.64
N GLY A 605 33.57 14.83 -19.06
CA GLY A 605 34.37 15.72 -18.20
C GLY A 605 33.52 16.81 -17.52
N GLU A 606 34.16 17.83 -16.94
CA GLU A 606 33.50 18.96 -16.25
C GLU A 606 32.34 19.55 -17.07
N TYR A 607 31.22 19.86 -16.40
CA TYR A 607 30.33 20.91 -16.89
C TYR A 607 31.08 22.24 -16.76
N LEU A 608 31.33 22.91 -17.88
CA LEU A 608 31.70 24.34 -17.87
C LEU A 608 30.54 25.19 -17.37
#